data_AF-A0AAN8QAC9-F1
#
_entry.id   AF-A0AAN8QAC9-F1
#
_cell.length_a   1.000
_cell.length_b   1.000
_cell.length_c   1.000
_cell.angle_alpha   90.00
_cell.angle_beta   90.00
_cell.angle_gamma   90.00
#
_symmetry.space_group_name_H-M   'P 1'
#
loop_
_entity.id
_entity.type
_entity.pdbx_description
1 polymer ?
#
loop_
_entity_poly.entity_id
_entity_poly.type
_entity_poly.pdbx_seq_one_letter_code
_entity_poly.pdbx_strand_id
1 'polypeptide(L)'
;MPVSSYNDESDLYVNVWVSTDHDDIEKVAKAWGAQVHRRSPEVSKDSSSSLDTIQEFARLNPEVDVICHIQATSPCLHPFHLKEALEMITNQGFTSVFAVARQHHFRWQEVKKGGSVATQPLNLDPSNRPRRQDWDGELCENGSFYIYTRVTIEKGLQGGKWAYYEMLPEYSVDIDVDIDWPVAEQRVLSRLLTISMAAAKKRTLSGFENVRDEKAKVIKDNGEKRHIAALILARGGSKGIPLKNIKVLAGVPLIGWVLRAAVDSKKFDSVWVSTDHDDIEKVAKAWGAQVHRRSPEVSKDSSSSLDTIQEFARLNPEVDVICHIQATSPCLHPFHLKEALEMITNQGFTSVFAVARQHHFRWQEVKKGGSVATQPLNLDPSNRPRRQDWDGELCENGSFYIYTRVTIEKGLQGGKWAYYEMLPEYSLGSLAWDKPEVVRLLLCNISGCLTDGRVLISVSGEEMVSVNTRDTMGIRMLQREGVEVILISSSEDPQTKALADKLSQRTGCEVRQLGKDIQGEVKAMMDDRDLDWKEVAYMGDDAPDVDCLRPGWG
;
A
#
# COMPACT_ATOMS: atom_id res chain seq x y z
N MET A 1 -9.64 10.30 -23.14
CA MET A 1 -10.35 10.67 -24.38
C MET A 1 -9.30 11.13 -25.39
N PRO A 2 -9.54 11.01 -26.71
CA PRO A 2 -8.68 11.64 -27.71
C PRO A 2 -8.51 13.14 -27.43
N VAL A 3 -7.39 13.72 -27.86
CA VAL A 3 -7.00 15.12 -27.51
C VAL A 3 -7.96 16.18 -28.09
N SER A 4 -8.77 15.83 -29.08
CA SER A 4 -9.56 16.75 -29.91
C SER A 4 -10.93 17.19 -29.33
N SER A 5 -11.04 17.47 -28.02
CA SER A 5 -12.34 17.89 -27.44
C SER A 5 -12.27 18.90 -26.27
N TYR A 6 -11.25 19.75 -26.22
CA TYR A 6 -11.17 20.89 -25.30
C TYR A 6 -10.67 22.14 -26.04
N ASN A 7 -11.54 22.73 -26.86
CA ASN A 7 -11.38 24.12 -27.29
C ASN A 7 -12.01 25.00 -26.20
N ASP A 8 -11.17 25.71 -25.46
CA ASP A 8 -11.53 26.81 -24.57
C ASP A 8 -10.56 27.97 -24.86
N GLU A 9 -11.05 29.20 -24.95
CA GLU A 9 -10.39 30.28 -25.71
C GLU A 9 -9.25 30.97 -24.91
N SER A 10 -8.13 30.26 -24.75
CA SER A 10 -6.84 30.86 -24.36
C SER A 10 -5.70 30.24 -25.16
N ASP A 11 -5.12 31.00 -26.10
CA ASP A 11 -4.10 30.57 -27.08
C ASP A 11 -2.72 30.27 -26.45
N LEU A 12 -2.65 29.21 -25.65
CA LEU A 12 -1.43 28.44 -25.43
C LEU A 12 -1.39 27.31 -26.46
N TYR A 13 -0.49 27.41 -27.44
CA TYR A 13 -0.24 26.37 -28.45
C TYR A 13 0.41 25.13 -27.82
N VAL A 14 -0.38 24.29 -27.14
CA VAL A 14 0.10 23.05 -26.50
C VAL A 14 0.32 21.97 -27.56
N ASN A 15 1.46 22.03 -28.24
CA ASN A 15 1.98 20.94 -29.05
C ASN A 15 2.38 19.76 -28.15
N VAL A 16 1.57 18.70 -28.13
CA VAL A 16 1.86 17.48 -27.36
C VAL A 16 2.84 16.61 -28.13
N TRP A 17 3.99 16.32 -27.51
CA TRP A 17 5.04 15.45 -28.04
C TRP A 17 5.28 14.24 -27.15
N VAL A 18 5.60 13.09 -27.75
CA VAL A 18 6.17 11.93 -27.08
C VAL A 18 7.59 11.72 -27.58
N SER A 19 8.57 11.72 -26.67
CA SER A 19 9.95 11.36 -26.98
C SER A 19 10.14 9.85 -26.78
N THR A 20 10.62 9.14 -27.80
CA THR A 20 10.79 7.68 -27.73
C THR A 20 11.70 7.12 -28.82
N ASP A 21 12.38 6.02 -28.50
CA ASP A 21 13.19 5.13 -29.34
C ASP A 21 12.48 3.80 -29.68
N HIS A 22 11.42 3.42 -28.96
CA HIS A 22 10.65 2.20 -29.22
C HIS A 22 9.52 2.41 -30.25
N ASP A 23 9.36 1.50 -31.23
CA ASP A 23 8.37 1.63 -32.32
C ASP A 23 6.92 1.58 -31.81
N ASP A 24 6.60 0.72 -30.84
CA ASP A 24 5.22 0.58 -30.36
C ASP A 24 4.75 1.78 -29.53
N ILE A 25 5.67 2.48 -28.85
CA ILE A 25 5.36 3.73 -28.15
C ILE A 25 5.06 4.83 -29.18
N GLU A 26 5.79 4.88 -30.30
CA GLU A 26 5.49 5.78 -31.41
C GLU A 26 4.11 5.50 -32.03
N LYS A 27 3.76 4.22 -32.25
CA LYS A 27 2.42 3.82 -32.76
C LYS A 27 1.31 4.28 -31.82
N VAL A 28 1.46 4.08 -30.51
CA VAL A 28 0.49 4.53 -29.50
C VAL A 28 0.40 6.06 -29.46
N ALA A 29 1.52 6.78 -29.43
CA ALA A 29 1.54 8.24 -29.41
C ALA A 29 0.79 8.84 -30.62
N LYS A 30 1.08 8.35 -31.83
CA LYS A 30 0.42 8.78 -33.07
C LYS A 30 -1.08 8.46 -33.07
N ALA A 31 -1.49 7.30 -32.53
CA ALA A 31 -2.90 6.93 -32.42
C ALA A 31 -3.72 7.85 -31.49
N TRP A 32 -3.07 8.56 -30.56
CA TRP A 32 -3.71 9.56 -29.69
C TRP A 32 -3.53 11.01 -30.17
N GLY A 33 -2.89 11.21 -31.33
CA GLY A 33 -2.69 12.53 -31.95
C GLY A 33 -1.48 13.32 -31.44
N ALA A 34 -0.58 12.69 -30.68
CA ALA A 34 0.68 13.33 -30.27
C ALA A 34 1.72 13.31 -31.41
N GLN A 35 2.52 14.36 -31.49
CA GLN A 35 3.74 14.38 -32.30
C GLN A 35 4.81 13.47 -31.67
N VAL A 36 5.76 12.97 -32.45
CA VAL A 36 6.79 12.03 -31.97
C VAL A 36 8.18 12.53 -32.28
N HIS A 37 8.98 12.69 -31.22
CA HIS A 37 10.42 12.93 -31.33
C HIS A 37 11.13 11.59 -31.19
N ARG A 38 11.68 11.10 -32.32
CA ARG A 38 12.64 9.99 -32.27
C ARG A 38 13.93 10.44 -31.60
N ARG A 39 14.28 9.77 -30.50
CA ARG A 39 15.53 9.97 -29.76
C ARG A 39 16.72 9.42 -30.55
N SER A 40 17.89 10.03 -30.40
CA SER A 40 19.15 9.47 -30.87
C SER A 40 19.58 8.23 -30.05
N PRO A 41 20.41 7.33 -30.63
CA PRO A 41 21.08 6.28 -29.87
C PRO A 41 21.94 6.81 -28.72
N GLU A 42 22.39 8.06 -28.80
CA GLU A 42 23.21 8.72 -27.78
C GLU A 42 22.44 8.98 -26.47
N VAL A 43 21.18 9.42 -26.57
CA VAL A 43 20.30 9.76 -25.42
C VAL A 43 19.30 8.67 -25.03
N SER A 44 19.38 7.49 -25.67
CA SER A 44 18.51 6.33 -25.45
C SER A 44 19.17 5.18 -24.68
N LYS A 45 20.13 5.49 -23.80
CA LYS A 45 20.86 4.48 -22.99
C LYS A 45 20.37 4.50 -21.54
N ASP A 46 20.56 3.41 -20.81
CA ASP A 46 20.28 3.33 -19.37
C ASP A 46 21.13 4.30 -18.52
N SER A 47 22.22 4.82 -19.11
CA SER A 47 23.07 5.87 -18.54
C SER A 47 22.62 7.30 -18.89
N SER A 48 21.71 7.48 -19.84
CA SER A 48 21.25 8.80 -20.29
C SER A 48 20.25 9.38 -19.29
N SER A 49 20.36 10.67 -19.00
CA SER A 49 19.46 11.40 -18.13
C SER A 49 18.25 11.95 -18.90
N SER A 50 17.19 12.32 -18.16
CA SER A 50 16.09 13.10 -18.72
C SER A 50 16.55 14.45 -19.28
N LEU A 51 17.63 15.04 -18.74
CA LEU A 51 18.19 16.29 -19.24
C LEU A 51 18.77 16.12 -20.65
N ASP A 52 19.50 15.04 -20.92
CA ASP A 52 20.07 14.78 -22.25
C ASP A 52 18.98 14.69 -23.32
N THR A 53 17.89 13.97 -23.00
CA THR A 53 16.72 13.85 -23.90
C THR A 53 16.01 15.19 -24.09
N ILE A 54 15.83 16.00 -23.03
CA ILE A 54 15.19 17.31 -23.11
C ILE A 54 16.06 18.33 -23.87
N GLN A 55 17.39 18.28 -23.71
CA GLN A 55 18.34 19.10 -24.45
C GLN A 55 18.38 18.73 -25.95
N GLU A 56 18.33 17.44 -26.29
CA GLU A 56 18.21 17.01 -27.68
C GLU A 56 16.92 17.55 -28.32
N PHE A 57 15.77 17.38 -27.66
CA PHE A 57 14.51 17.93 -28.13
C PHE A 57 14.56 19.47 -28.29
N ALA A 58 15.06 20.18 -27.28
CA ALA A 58 15.14 21.64 -27.29
C ALA A 58 16.09 22.20 -28.37
N ARG A 59 17.11 21.44 -28.76
CA ARG A 59 18.05 21.75 -29.85
C ARG A 59 17.45 21.50 -31.24
N LEU A 60 16.59 20.49 -31.36
CA LEU A 60 15.96 20.11 -32.64
C LEU A 60 14.70 20.93 -32.97
N ASN A 61 14.03 21.50 -31.96
CA ASN A 61 12.79 22.27 -32.09
C ASN A 61 13.03 23.73 -31.64
N PRO A 62 13.78 24.54 -32.42
CA PRO A 62 14.24 25.88 -32.03
C PRO A 62 13.12 26.89 -31.73
N GLU A 63 11.88 26.59 -32.10
CA GLU A 63 10.68 27.39 -31.82
C GLU A 63 10.06 27.16 -30.43
N VAL A 64 10.50 26.16 -29.66
CA VAL A 64 9.91 25.83 -28.34
C VAL A 64 10.58 26.58 -27.19
N ASP A 65 9.95 27.67 -26.73
CA ASP A 65 10.46 28.49 -25.61
C ASP A 65 10.26 27.89 -24.21
N VAL A 66 9.20 27.11 -24.02
CA VAL A 66 8.83 26.47 -22.73
C VAL A 66 8.50 25.01 -22.97
N ILE A 67 9.14 24.12 -22.19
CA ILE A 67 8.91 22.68 -22.22
C ILE A 67 8.22 22.25 -20.94
N CYS A 68 7.09 21.56 -21.08
CA CYS A 68 6.42 20.83 -19.99
C CYS A 68 6.77 19.35 -20.11
N HIS A 69 7.77 18.91 -19.35
CA HIS A 69 8.16 17.51 -19.22
C HIS A 69 7.20 16.79 -18.26
N ILE A 70 6.37 15.90 -18.80
CA ILE A 70 5.38 15.11 -18.04
C ILE A 70 5.87 13.67 -17.99
N GLN A 71 5.95 13.06 -16.80
CA GLN A 71 6.34 11.66 -16.68
C GLN A 71 5.12 10.74 -16.84
N ALA A 72 5.18 9.81 -17.79
CA ALA A 72 4.11 8.84 -18.06
C ALA A 72 3.84 7.86 -16.90
N THR A 73 4.78 7.76 -15.96
CA THR A 73 4.67 7.01 -14.70
C THR A 73 3.66 7.62 -13.72
N SER A 74 3.22 8.87 -13.91
CA SER A 74 2.26 9.58 -13.05
C SER A 74 0.85 9.70 -13.69
N PRO A 75 0.08 8.60 -13.86
CA PRO A 75 -1.18 8.60 -14.62
C PRO A 75 -2.34 9.35 -13.94
N CYS A 76 -2.19 9.76 -12.67
CA CYS A 76 -3.22 10.49 -11.95
C CYS A 76 -3.27 12.00 -12.26
N LEU A 77 -2.32 12.52 -13.05
CA LEU A 77 -2.22 13.93 -13.40
C LEU A 77 -3.53 14.49 -14.01
N HIS A 78 -3.84 15.75 -13.66
CA HIS A 78 -4.98 16.51 -14.19
C HIS A 78 -4.48 17.77 -14.92
N PRO A 79 -5.06 18.14 -16.08
CA PRO A 79 -4.71 19.36 -16.80
C PRO A 79 -4.73 20.69 -16.02
N PHE A 80 -5.46 20.82 -14.89
CA PHE A 80 -5.46 22.08 -14.14
C PHE A 80 -4.09 22.34 -13.47
N HIS A 81 -3.42 21.32 -12.94
CA HIS A 81 -2.07 21.48 -12.38
C HIS A 81 -1.08 22.02 -13.42
N LEU A 82 -1.21 21.58 -14.68
CA LEU A 82 -0.36 22.04 -15.78
C LEU A 82 -0.68 23.50 -16.15
N LYS A 83 -1.97 23.89 -16.17
CA LYS A 83 -2.37 25.28 -16.39
C LYS A 83 -1.83 26.21 -15.30
N GLU A 84 -2.08 25.86 -14.03
CA GLU A 84 -1.64 26.66 -12.88
C GLU A 84 -0.10 26.74 -12.78
N ALA A 85 0.62 25.67 -13.09
CA ALA A 85 2.09 25.68 -13.15
C ALA A 85 2.64 26.45 -14.37
N LEU A 86 1.96 26.45 -15.51
CA LEU A 86 2.31 27.33 -16.64
C LEU A 86 2.10 28.81 -16.28
N GLU A 87 1.02 29.15 -15.58
CA GLU A 87 0.78 30.51 -15.07
C GLU A 87 1.86 31.00 -14.09
N MET A 88 2.54 30.09 -13.38
CA MET A 88 3.74 30.43 -12.58
C MET A 88 4.94 30.80 -13.45
N ILE A 89 5.15 30.13 -14.59
CA ILE A 89 6.20 30.52 -15.56
C ILE A 89 5.84 31.88 -16.20
N THR A 90 4.66 31.98 -16.82
CA THR A 90 4.28 33.12 -17.67
C THR A 90 3.98 34.40 -16.89
N ASN A 91 3.24 34.31 -15.78
CA ASN A 91 2.74 35.48 -15.06
C ASN A 91 3.58 35.84 -13.82
N GLN A 92 4.29 34.87 -13.24
CA GLN A 92 5.07 35.06 -12.00
C GLN A 92 6.60 35.06 -12.24
N GLY A 93 7.03 34.87 -13.49
CA GLY A 93 8.43 34.99 -13.91
C GLY A 93 9.36 33.94 -13.31
N PHE A 94 8.84 32.73 -13.02
CA PHE A 94 9.69 31.58 -12.71
C PHE A 94 10.27 30.99 -14.01
N THR A 95 11.48 30.45 -13.95
CA THR A 95 12.17 29.83 -15.10
C THR A 95 12.18 28.30 -15.03
N SER A 96 11.76 27.76 -13.88
CA SER A 96 11.52 26.34 -13.63
C SER A 96 10.37 26.18 -12.62
N VAL A 97 9.44 25.25 -12.86
CA VAL A 97 8.39 24.86 -11.92
C VAL A 97 8.26 23.34 -11.91
N PHE A 98 8.25 22.70 -10.74
CA PHE A 98 8.19 21.24 -10.63
C PHE A 98 7.16 20.76 -9.61
N ALA A 99 6.62 19.58 -9.82
CA ALA A 99 5.58 19.00 -8.98
C ALA A 99 6.13 18.40 -7.68
N VAL A 100 5.45 18.69 -6.55
CA VAL A 100 5.74 18.12 -5.24
C VAL A 100 4.48 17.61 -4.56
N ALA A 101 4.64 16.66 -3.65
CA ALA A 101 3.60 16.22 -2.71
C ALA A 101 4.13 16.31 -1.26
N ARG A 102 3.23 16.67 -0.33
CA ARG A 102 3.55 16.82 1.09
C ARG A 102 3.58 15.46 1.79
N GLN A 103 4.74 15.09 2.34
CA GLN A 103 4.94 13.86 3.08
C GLN A 103 5.14 14.14 4.57
N HIS A 104 4.71 13.19 5.42
CA HIS A 104 4.86 13.30 6.88
C HIS A 104 5.56 12.04 7.39
N HIS A 105 6.79 11.82 6.93
CA HIS A 105 7.64 10.69 7.32
C HIS A 105 8.73 11.16 8.28
N PHE A 106 8.90 10.48 9.40
CA PHE A 106 9.99 10.76 10.34
C PHE A 106 11.27 10.10 9.85
N ARG A 107 12.37 10.85 9.78
CA ARG A 107 13.59 10.46 9.08
C ARG A 107 14.74 10.26 10.05
N TRP A 108 15.57 9.27 9.75
CA TRP A 108 16.59 8.77 10.68
C TRP A 108 17.93 8.51 9.97
N GLN A 109 19.04 8.66 10.69
CA GLN A 109 20.38 8.46 10.18
C GLN A 109 20.70 6.96 10.02
N GLU A 110 21.16 6.57 8.83
CA GLU A 110 21.72 5.25 8.54
C GLU A 110 22.92 4.93 9.45
N VAL A 111 22.95 3.71 10.00
CA VAL A 111 24.09 3.18 10.76
C VAL A 111 24.41 1.76 10.29
N LYS A 112 25.71 1.42 10.22
CA LYS A 112 26.13 0.10 9.71
C LYS A 112 25.55 -1.04 10.54
N LYS A 113 24.82 -1.96 9.88
CA LYS A 113 24.21 -3.15 10.49
C LYS A 113 25.26 -3.95 11.30
N GLY A 114 24.93 -4.27 12.56
CA GLY A 114 25.86 -4.90 13.52
C GLY A 114 26.77 -3.93 14.28
N GLY A 115 26.73 -2.63 14.00
CA GLY A 115 27.44 -1.60 14.76
C GLY A 115 26.87 -1.39 16.17
N SER A 116 27.70 -0.85 17.08
CA SER A 116 27.29 -0.46 18.44
C SER A 116 26.63 0.92 18.50
N VAL A 117 26.75 1.72 17.43
CA VAL A 117 26.24 3.10 17.32
C VAL A 117 24.72 3.10 17.15
N ALA A 118 24.03 3.97 17.88
CA ALA A 118 22.60 4.20 17.74
C ALA A 118 22.30 5.16 16.58
N THR A 119 21.17 4.94 15.90
CA THR A 119 20.64 5.88 14.90
C THR A 119 20.18 7.20 15.54
N GLN A 120 20.23 8.30 14.78
CA GLN A 120 19.83 9.64 15.23
C GLN A 120 18.66 10.19 14.39
N PRO A 121 17.71 10.93 14.99
CA PRO A 121 16.60 11.54 14.27
C PRO A 121 17.07 12.75 13.43
N LEU A 122 16.45 12.96 12.27
CA LEU A 122 16.80 14.03 11.32
C LEU A 122 15.75 15.15 11.24
N ASN A 123 14.49 14.87 11.55
CA ASN A 123 13.37 15.83 11.45
C ASN A 123 12.36 15.78 12.62
N LEU A 124 12.73 15.15 13.74
CA LEU A 124 11.89 15.03 14.94
C LEU A 124 12.72 15.09 16.24
N ASP A 125 12.05 15.43 17.34
CA ASP A 125 12.51 15.09 18.69
C ASP A 125 11.74 13.85 19.17
N PRO A 126 12.40 12.69 19.39
CA PRO A 126 11.75 11.50 19.93
C PRO A 126 11.15 11.71 21.34
N SER A 127 11.69 12.66 22.11
CA SER A 127 11.25 13.05 23.45
C SER A 127 9.89 13.76 23.47
N ASN A 128 9.53 14.36 22.33
CA ASN A 128 8.34 15.18 22.13
C ASN A 128 7.77 14.91 20.72
N ARG A 129 7.63 13.61 20.38
CA ARG A 129 7.29 13.15 19.03
C ARG A 129 5.93 13.71 18.59
N PRO A 130 5.87 14.59 17.57
CA PRO A 130 4.62 15.24 17.18
C PRO A 130 3.65 14.23 16.55
N ARG A 131 2.35 14.48 16.66
CA ARG A 131 1.34 13.71 15.93
C ARG A 131 1.37 14.16 14.46
N ARG A 132 1.08 13.26 13.50
CA ARG A 132 1.10 13.59 12.06
C ARG A 132 0.22 14.80 11.68
N GLN A 133 -0.89 15.02 12.40
CA GLN A 133 -1.78 16.17 12.20
C GLN A 133 -1.32 17.47 12.87
N ASP A 134 -0.21 17.46 13.62
CA ASP A 134 0.36 18.63 14.30
C ASP A 134 1.66 19.12 13.63
N TRP A 135 2.04 18.52 12.49
CA TRP A 135 3.28 18.81 11.77
C TRP A 135 3.01 18.92 10.27
N ASP A 136 3.39 20.06 9.69
CA ASP A 136 3.17 20.40 8.28
C ASP A 136 3.97 19.53 7.27
N GLY A 137 4.82 18.62 7.75
CA GLY A 137 5.55 17.67 6.92
C GLY A 137 6.77 18.26 6.20
N GLU A 138 7.20 17.58 5.15
CA GLU A 138 8.21 18.02 4.18
C GLU A 138 7.67 17.92 2.76
N LEU A 139 8.12 18.80 1.87
CA LEU A 139 7.77 18.78 0.45
C LEU A 139 8.74 17.87 -0.30
N CYS A 140 8.21 16.81 -0.90
CA CYS A 140 8.95 15.83 -1.71
C CYS A 140 8.56 15.97 -3.19
N GLU A 141 9.53 15.93 -4.10
CA GLU A 141 9.24 15.77 -5.54
C GLU A 141 8.44 14.47 -5.80
N ASN A 142 7.49 14.52 -6.73
CA ASN A 142 6.53 13.45 -6.98
C ASN A 142 6.48 12.96 -8.44
N GLY A 143 7.48 13.29 -9.25
CA GLY A 143 7.63 12.87 -10.66
C GLY A 143 6.66 13.51 -11.66
N SER A 144 5.48 13.97 -11.23
CA SER A 144 4.33 14.13 -12.13
C SER A 144 4.53 15.11 -13.29
N PHE A 145 5.20 16.24 -13.06
CA PHE A 145 5.65 17.12 -14.14
C PHE A 145 6.76 18.09 -13.70
N TYR A 146 7.47 18.60 -14.71
CA TYR A 146 8.47 19.66 -14.59
C TYR A 146 8.34 20.60 -15.79
N ILE A 147 8.33 21.91 -15.57
CA ILE A 147 8.19 22.94 -16.60
C ILE A 147 9.45 23.80 -16.59
N TYR A 148 10.03 24.03 -17.76
CA TYR A 148 11.29 24.75 -17.93
C TYR A 148 11.22 25.73 -19.09
N THR A 149 11.85 26.90 -18.98
CA THR A 149 12.18 27.71 -20.16
C THR A 149 13.43 27.16 -20.85
N ARG A 150 13.61 27.39 -22.16
CA ARG A 150 14.83 27.01 -22.90
C ARG A 150 16.11 27.48 -22.20
N VAL A 151 16.13 28.72 -21.74
CA VAL A 151 17.28 29.35 -21.07
C VAL A 151 17.63 28.68 -19.73
N THR A 152 16.70 27.93 -19.13
CA THR A 152 16.98 27.03 -18.01
C THR A 152 17.63 25.75 -18.51
N ILE A 153 17.01 25.05 -19.48
CA ILE A 153 17.48 23.75 -20.02
C ILE A 153 18.95 23.79 -20.49
N GLU A 154 19.37 24.89 -21.12
CA GLU A 154 20.75 25.16 -21.54
C GLU A 154 21.77 25.24 -20.38
N LYS A 155 21.30 25.38 -19.14
CA LYS A 155 22.08 25.50 -17.90
C LYS A 155 21.85 24.35 -16.92
N GLY A 156 20.95 23.41 -17.23
CA GLY A 156 20.49 22.32 -16.36
C GLY A 156 19.00 22.42 -16.02
N LEU A 157 18.35 21.28 -15.74
CA LEU A 157 16.89 21.20 -15.49
C LEU A 157 16.42 22.22 -14.45
N GLN A 158 17.16 22.32 -13.36
CA GLN A 158 16.91 23.28 -12.30
C GLN A 158 17.98 24.36 -12.43
N GLY A 159 17.56 25.56 -12.85
CA GLY A 159 18.43 26.72 -13.03
C GLY A 159 17.63 28.03 -13.10
N GLY A 160 18.20 29.11 -12.57
CA GLY A 160 17.52 30.41 -12.49
C GLY A 160 16.55 30.51 -11.31
N LYS A 161 15.32 30.95 -11.55
CA LYS A 161 14.30 31.20 -10.51
C LYS A 161 13.29 30.05 -10.51
N TRP A 162 13.50 29.07 -9.63
CA TRP A 162 12.64 27.88 -9.49
C TRP A 162 11.55 28.03 -8.43
N ALA A 163 10.44 27.30 -8.59
CA ALA A 163 9.39 27.11 -7.60
C ALA A 163 8.81 25.70 -7.64
N TYR A 164 8.17 25.27 -6.56
CA TYR A 164 7.39 24.03 -6.53
C TYR A 164 5.90 24.31 -6.77
N TYR A 165 5.21 23.33 -7.34
CA TYR A 165 3.76 23.27 -7.41
C TYR A 165 3.29 22.08 -6.53
N GLU A 166 2.50 22.36 -5.49
CA GLU A 166 2.03 21.34 -4.55
C GLU A 166 0.76 20.64 -5.05
N MET A 167 0.84 19.32 -5.25
CA MET A 167 -0.27 18.45 -5.64
C MET A 167 -0.85 17.71 -4.43
N LEU A 168 -2.15 17.45 -4.47
CA LEU A 168 -2.82 16.61 -3.48
C LEU A 168 -2.45 15.12 -3.65
N PRO A 169 -2.38 14.31 -2.57
CA PRO A 169 -1.98 12.90 -2.62
C PRO A 169 -2.84 11.96 -3.48
N GLU A 170 -4.05 12.39 -3.88
CA GLU A 170 -4.88 11.70 -4.86
C GLU A 170 -4.34 11.79 -6.29
N TYR A 171 -3.59 12.84 -6.63
CA TYR A 171 -3.04 13.09 -7.97
C TYR A 171 -1.56 12.72 -8.11
N SER A 172 -0.82 12.60 -7.00
CA SER A 172 0.62 12.32 -6.96
C SER A 172 0.94 10.82 -6.82
N VAL A 173 0.27 9.96 -7.58
CA VAL A 173 0.65 8.54 -7.68
C VAL A 173 1.55 8.40 -8.89
N ASP A 174 2.80 8.04 -8.62
CA ASP A 174 3.85 7.72 -9.59
C ASP A 174 4.09 6.21 -9.55
N ILE A 175 4.44 5.60 -10.69
CA ILE A 175 4.69 4.16 -10.83
C ILE A 175 6.19 3.93 -10.94
N ASP A 176 6.81 3.54 -9.84
CA ASP A 176 8.23 3.19 -9.73
C ASP A 176 8.45 1.66 -9.72
N VAL A 177 7.50 0.92 -9.13
CA VAL A 177 7.58 -0.53 -8.89
C VAL A 177 6.23 -1.22 -9.17
N ASP A 178 6.23 -2.53 -9.41
CA ASP A 178 5.05 -3.30 -9.84
C ASP A 178 3.84 -3.13 -8.90
N ILE A 179 4.08 -2.96 -7.60
CA ILE A 179 3.04 -2.77 -6.58
C ILE A 179 2.33 -1.41 -6.65
N ASP A 180 2.91 -0.41 -7.34
CA ASP A 180 2.24 0.86 -7.62
C ASP A 180 1.17 0.72 -8.71
N TRP A 181 1.31 -0.27 -9.62
CA TRP A 181 0.43 -0.43 -10.77
C TRP A 181 -1.04 -0.71 -10.38
N PRO A 182 -1.37 -1.65 -9.45
CA PRO A 182 -2.73 -1.82 -8.97
C PRO A 182 -3.28 -0.59 -8.23
N VAL A 183 -2.42 0.18 -7.56
CA VAL A 183 -2.82 1.43 -6.88
C VAL A 183 -3.18 2.49 -7.91
N ALA A 184 -2.35 2.69 -8.93
CA ALA A 184 -2.60 3.62 -10.03
C ALA A 184 -3.85 3.23 -10.83
N GLU A 185 -4.02 1.95 -11.18
CA GLU A 185 -5.23 1.44 -11.82
C GLU A 185 -6.47 1.71 -10.94
N GLN A 186 -6.40 1.40 -9.63
CA GLN A 186 -7.51 1.67 -8.71
C GLN A 186 -7.86 3.17 -8.66
N ARG A 187 -6.88 4.08 -8.68
CA ARG A 187 -7.16 5.54 -8.72
C ARG A 187 -7.80 5.97 -10.03
N VAL A 188 -7.29 5.50 -11.17
CA VAL A 188 -7.86 5.79 -12.51
C VAL A 188 -9.29 5.25 -12.62
N LEU A 189 -9.52 4.01 -12.22
CA LEU A 189 -10.86 3.40 -12.16
C LEU A 189 -11.76 4.13 -11.16
N SER A 190 -11.27 4.51 -9.98
CA SER A 190 -12.05 5.28 -8.99
C SER A 190 -12.47 6.64 -9.53
N ARG A 191 -11.62 7.33 -10.31
CA ARG A 191 -11.96 8.61 -10.98
C ARG A 191 -13.08 8.41 -12.02
N LEU A 192 -12.97 7.38 -12.86
CA LEU A 192 -14.01 7.01 -13.83
C LEU A 192 -15.33 6.60 -13.15
N LEU A 193 -15.26 5.80 -12.08
CA LEU A 193 -16.40 5.38 -11.28
C LEU A 193 -17.03 6.53 -10.49
N THR A 194 -16.28 7.54 -10.07
CA THR A 194 -16.82 8.71 -9.36
C THR A 194 -17.73 9.55 -10.26
N ILE A 195 -17.36 9.72 -11.53
CA ILE A 195 -18.20 10.35 -12.56
C ILE A 195 -19.53 9.58 -12.73
N SER A 196 -19.49 8.25 -12.69
CA SER A 196 -20.69 7.40 -12.77
C SER A 196 -21.52 7.39 -11.48
N MET A 197 -20.89 7.28 -10.31
CA MET A 197 -21.55 7.13 -9.01
C MET A 197 -22.21 8.41 -8.48
N ALA A 198 -21.86 9.58 -9.00
CA ALA A 198 -22.57 10.83 -8.75
C ALA A 198 -24.08 10.73 -9.10
N ALA A 199 -24.44 9.88 -10.06
CA ALA A 199 -25.84 9.63 -10.45
C ALA A 199 -26.56 8.60 -9.55
N ALA A 200 -25.84 7.81 -8.73
CA ALA A 200 -26.36 6.55 -8.18
C ALA A 200 -26.62 6.55 -6.66
N LYS A 201 -26.04 7.46 -5.86
CA LYS A 201 -26.11 7.41 -4.39
C LYS A 201 -27.44 7.93 -3.79
N LYS A 202 -28.52 7.15 -3.94
CA LYS A 202 -29.77 7.28 -3.14
C LYS A 202 -30.40 5.92 -2.78
N ARG A 203 -29.89 5.24 -1.73
CA ARG A 203 -30.67 4.51 -0.69
C ARG A 203 -29.77 3.76 0.33
N THR A 204 -30.38 3.38 1.45
CA THR A 204 -29.81 3.07 2.79
C THR A 204 -29.56 1.57 3.08
N LEU A 205 -28.93 1.24 4.22
CA LEU A 205 -28.69 -0.12 4.73
C LEU A 205 -28.63 -0.20 6.28
N SER A 206 -28.98 -1.38 6.84
CA SER A 206 -28.89 -1.82 8.27
C SER A 206 -29.33 -3.29 8.41
N GLY A 207 -28.98 -4.12 9.40
CA GLY A 207 -28.06 -3.98 10.56
C GLY A 207 -28.62 -4.64 11.86
N PHE A 208 -27.98 -5.69 12.41
CA PHE A 208 -28.35 -6.39 13.67
C PHE A 208 -27.13 -7.09 14.36
N GLU A 209 -27.27 -7.58 15.60
CA GLU A 209 -26.22 -8.17 16.49
C GLU A 209 -26.70 -9.51 17.16
N ASN A 210 -26.11 -10.19 18.19
CA ASN A 210 -25.01 -9.96 19.19
C ASN A 210 -24.56 -11.31 19.86
N VAL A 211 -23.82 -11.25 21.00
CA VAL A 211 -23.54 -12.33 22.03
C VAL A 211 -22.36 -13.30 21.67
N ARG A 212 -21.26 -13.57 22.44
CA ARG A 212 -20.83 -13.61 23.89
C ARG A 212 -20.98 -14.98 24.59
N ASP A 213 -20.10 -15.49 25.49
CA ASP A 213 -18.81 -15.03 26.06
C ASP A 213 -18.02 -16.24 26.70
N GLU A 214 -16.66 -16.20 26.71
CA GLU A 214 -15.68 -16.63 27.76
C GLU A 214 -15.68 -18.08 28.40
N LYS A 215 -14.61 -18.69 29.00
CA LYS A 215 -13.13 -18.49 29.14
C LYS A 215 -12.46 -19.77 29.72
N ALA A 216 -11.12 -19.88 29.69
CA ALA A 216 -10.32 -20.86 30.46
C ALA A 216 -8.93 -20.30 30.91
N LYS A 217 -8.20 -20.98 31.82
CA LYS A 217 -6.86 -20.59 32.35
C LYS A 217 -5.93 -21.80 32.61
N VAL A 218 -4.61 -21.60 32.46
CA VAL A 218 -3.51 -22.55 32.77
C VAL A 218 -2.26 -21.79 33.26
N ILE A 219 -1.42 -22.43 34.10
CA ILE A 219 -0.04 -22.06 34.53
C ILE A 219 0.64 -23.36 35.05
N LYS A 220 1.97 -23.51 35.24
CA LYS A 220 3.13 -22.59 35.38
C LYS A 220 4.27 -22.98 34.38
N ASP A 221 5.60 -22.77 34.50
CA ASP A 221 6.56 -22.40 35.58
C ASP A 221 7.74 -21.54 35.06
N ASN A 222 8.68 -21.16 35.93
CA ASN A 222 9.61 -20.02 35.77
C ASN A 222 11.06 -20.34 35.35
N GLY A 223 11.66 -19.37 34.66
CA GLY A 223 13.11 -19.12 34.60
C GLY A 223 13.35 -17.77 33.92
N GLU A 224 13.72 -16.73 34.70
CA GLU A 224 13.58 -15.28 34.41
C GLU A 224 13.44 -14.87 32.93
N LYS A 225 12.22 -15.06 32.40
CA LYS A 225 11.83 -14.68 31.06
C LYS A 225 11.23 -13.28 31.13
N ARG A 226 11.81 -12.33 30.39
CA ARG A 226 11.19 -11.02 30.20
C ARG A 226 9.88 -11.18 29.44
N HIS A 227 8.79 -10.62 29.97
CA HIS A 227 7.48 -10.72 29.35
C HIS A 227 7.40 -9.79 28.13
N ILE A 228 7.22 -10.35 26.94
CA ILE A 228 7.13 -9.60 25.68
C ILE A 228 5.66 -9.51 25.24
N ALA A 229 5.10 -8.29 25.23
CA ALA A 229 3.74 -8.03 24.80
C ALA A 229 3.69 -7.38 23.40
N ALA A 230 2.82 -7.89 22.52
CA ALA A 230 2.37 -7.15 21.34
C ALA A 230 1.17 -6.26 21.74
N LEU A 231 1.13 -5.02 21.28
CA LEU A 231 0.11 -4.03 21.64
C LEU A 231 -0.39 -3.26 20.40
N ILE A 232 -1.65 -3.46 20.03
CA ILE A 232 -2.29 -2.82 18.87
C ILE A 232 -3.22 -1.70 19.37
N LEU A 233 -2.95 -0.44 18.98
CA LEU A 233 -3.72 0.73 19.44
C LEU A 233 -4.96 1.04 18.57
N ALA A 234 -5.92 0.12 18.49
CA ALA A 234 -7.14 0.30 17.70
C ALA A 234 -8.18 1.20 18.40
N ARG A 235 -8.44 2.41 17.87
CA ARG A 235 -9.46 3.35 18.39
C ARG A 235 -10.71 3.44 17.51
N GLY A 236 -11.87 3.65 18.11
CA GLY A 236 -13.16 3.84 17.44
C GLY A 236 -13.23 5.16 16.67
N GLY A 237 -12.80 6.26 17.33
CA GLY A 237 -12.78 7.64 16.81
C GLY A 237 -11.79 7.91 15.66
N SER A 238 -11.85 7.13 14.57
CA SER A 238 -10.95 7.24 13.43
C SER A 238 -11.41 8.31 12.43
N LYS A 239 -10.87 9.54 12.53
CA LYS A 239 -11.29 10.72 11.75
C LYS A 239 -11.54 10.52 10.25
N GLY A 240 -10.60 9.90 9.53
CA GLY A 240 -10.66 9.79 8.06
C GLY A 240 -11.52 8.63 7.53
N ILE A 241 -11.63 7.55 8.30
CA ILE A 241 -12.47 6.38 7.98
C ILE A 241 -13.08 5.91 9.31
N PRO A 242 -14.39 6.11 9.55
CA PRO A 242 -15.05 5.61 10.76
C PRO A 242 -14.79 4.11 10.96
N LEU A 243 -14.47 3.71 12.19
CA LEU A 243 -14.15 2.32 12.55
C LEU A 243 -13.07 1.64 11.68
N LYS A 244 -12.13 2.41 11.09
CA LYS A 244 -11.04 1.93 10.20
C LYS A 244 -10.41 0.60 10.65
N ASN A 245 -10.14 0.47 11.94
CA ASN A 245 -9.43 -0.66 12.54
C ASN A 245 -10.19 -2.00 12.46
N ILE A 246 -11.51 -1.98 12.29
CA ILE A 246 -12.34 -3.18 12.05
C ILE A 246 -13.01 -3.17 10.68
N LYS A 247 -12.68 -2.21 9.81
CA LYS A 247 -13.11 -2.25 8.40
C LYS A 247 -12.43 -3.44 7.71
N VAL A 248 -13.21 -4.18 6.93
CA VAL A 248 -12.71 -5.32 6.15
C VAL A 248 -11.77 -4.87 5.04
N LEU A 249 -10.62 -5.53 4.95
CA LEU A 249 -9.61 -5.45 3.90
C LEU A 249 -9.31 -6.89 3.45
N ALA A 250 -9.56 -7.22 2.18
CA ALA A 250 -9.41 -8.57 1.63
C ALA A 250 -9.99 -9.68 2.55
N GLY A 251 -11.28 -9.59 2.86
CA GLY A 251 -12.01 -10.54 3.71
C GLY A 251 -11.80 -10.39 5.22
N VAL A 252 -10.65 -9.86 5.66
CA VAL A 252 -10.25 -9.80 7.07
C VAL A 252 -10.38 -8.37 7.65
N PRO A 253 -10.92 -8.18 8.87
CA PRO A 253 -10.90 -6.86 9.55
C PRO A 253 -9.48 -6.32 9.71
N LEU A 254 -9.25 -5.02 9.54
CA LEU A 254 -7.90 -4.45 9.46
C LEU A 254 -6.95 -4.85 10.61
N ILE A 255 -7.42 -4.94 11.87
CA ILE A 255 -6.60 -5.43 12.99
C ILE A 255 -6.24 -6.93 12.90
N GLY A 256 -7.05 -7.76 12.24
CA GLY A 256 -6.82 -9.20 12.11
C GLY A 256 -5.50 -9.53 11.40
N TRP A 257 -5.13 -8.74 10.38
CA TRP A 257 -3.86 -8.86 9.67
C TRP A 257 -2.65 -8.77 10.61
N VAL A 258 -2.58 -7.71 11.42
CA VAL A 258 -1.47 -7.50 12.37
C VAL A 258 -1.56 -8.39 13.62
N LEU A 259 -2.76 -8.83 14.01
CA LEU A 259 -2.94 -9.81 15.08
C LEU A 259 -2.41 -11.19 14.65
N ARG A 260 -2.72 -11.66 13.43
CA ARG A 260 -2.15 -12.87 12.85
C ARG A 260 -0.63 -12.79 12.81
N ALA A 261 -0.08 -11.69 12.28
CA ALA A 261 1.37 -11.47 12.23
C ALA A 261 2.05 -11.56 13.62
N ALA A 262 1.41 -11.02 14.66
CA ALA A 262 1.89 -11.13 16.03
C ALA A 262 1.80 -12.57 16.57
N VAL A 263 0.68 -13.27 16.39
CA VAL A 263 0.49 -14.66 16.85
C VAL A 263 1.47 -15.61 16.17
N ASP A 264 1.57 -15.57 14.84
CA ASP A 264 2.41 -16.46 14.03
C ASP A 264 3.92 -16.17 14.20
N SER A 265 4.28 -15.03 14.80
CA SER A 265 5.64 -14.78 15.25
C SER A 265 6.11 -15.82 16.28
N LYS A 266 5.20 -16.30 17.13
CA LYS A 266 5.46 -17.17 18.29
C LYS A 266 6.52 -16.60 19.25
N LYS A 267 6.70 -15.27 19.28
CA LYS A 267 7.68 -14.55 20.11
C LYS A 267 7.07 -13.78 21.30
N PHE A 268 5.75 -13.61 21.34
CA PHE A 268 5.06 -12.85 22.40
C PHE A 268 4.47 -13.76 23.48
N ASP A 269 4.57 -13.32 24.73
CA ASP A 269 3.90 -13.92 25.89
C ASP A 269 2.41 -13.50 25.96
N SER A 270 2.07 -12.36 25.35
CA SER A 270 0.70 -11.88 25.27
C SER A 270 0.49 -10.94 24.08
N VAL A 271 -0.63 -11.09 23.37
CA VAL A 271 -1.06 -10.17 22.30
C VAL A 271 -2.28 -9.37 22.80
N TRP A 272 -2.21 -8.04 22.71
CA TRP A 272 -3.19 -7.11 23.25
C TRP A 272 -3.72 -6.13 22.20
N VAL A 273 -5.01 -5.81 22.26
CA VAL A 273 -5.62 -4.67 21.59
C VAL A 273 -6.05 -3.64 22.64
N SER A 274 -5.56 -2.40 22.53
CA SER A 274 -6.03 -1.29 23.33
C SER A 274 -7.16 -0.55 22.61
N THR A 275 -8.36 -0.53 23.19
CA THR A 275 -9.56 0.05 22.56
C THR A 275 -10.44 0.83 23.54
N ASP A 276 -11.05 1.89 23.02
CA ASP A 276 -12.14 2.67 23.59
C ASP A 276 -13.52 2.07 23.21
N HIS A 277 -13.61 1.35 22.10
CA HIS A 277 -14.84 0.96 21.40
C HIS A 277 -15.18 -0.53 21.52
N ASP A 278 -16.46 -0.83 21.80
CA ASP A 278 -16.96 -2.19 22.08
C ASP A 278 -16.84 -3.15 20.88
N ASP A 279 -17.18 -2.71 19.66
CA ASP A 279 -17.05 -3.59 18.48
C ASP A 279 -15.59 -3.93 18.14
N ILE A 280 -14.65 -3.07 18.52
CA ILE A 280 -13.22 -3.35 18.37
C ILE A 280 -12.78 -4.36 19.45
N GLU A 281 -13.34 -4.31 20.66
CA GLU A 281 -13.15 -5.37 21.67
C GLU A 281 -13.71 -6.72 21.19
N LYS A 282 -14.92 -6.74 20.60
CA LYS A 282 -15.52 -7.98 20.05
C LYS A 282 -14.61 -8.63 19.01
N VAL A 283 -14.13 -7.85 18.02
CA VAL A 283 -13.23 -8.37 16.98
C VAL A 283 -11.88 -8.79 17.58
N ALA A 284 -11.30 -8.00 18.50
CA ALA A 284 -10.05 -8.37 19.17
C ALA A 284 -10.15 -9.72 19.91
N LYS A 285 -11.23 -9.93 20.69
CA LYS A 285 -11.52 -11.19 21.39
C LYS A 285 -11.72 -12.35 20.42
N ALA A 286 -12.45 -12.14 19.32
CA ALA A 286 -12.66 -13.16 18.29
C ALA A 286 -11.35 -13.60 17.59
N TRP A 287 -10.36 -12.70 17.51
CA TRP A 287 -9.01 -12.97 17.01
C TRP A 287 -8.02 -13.40 18.11
N GLY A 288 -8.53 -13.86 19.26
CA GLY A 288 -7.72 -14.42 20.36
C GLY A 288 -6.89 -13.40 21.16
N ALA A 289 -7.04 -12.10 20.89
CA ALA A 289 -6.28 -11.07 21.58
C ALA A 289 -6.89 -10.70 22.94
N GLN A 290 -6.01 -10.42 23.91
CA GLN A 290 -6.41 -9.78 25.16
C GLN A 290 -6.77 -8.30 24.91
N VAL A 291 -7.59 -7.71 25.77
CA VAL A 291 -8.14 -6.36 25.53
C VAL A 291 -7.83 -5.43 26.70
N HIS A 292 -7.14 -4.34 26.40
CA HIS A 292 -6.99 -3.19 27.30
C HIS A 292 -8.09 -2.17 27.00
N ARG A 293 -9.03 -1.97 27.92
CA ARG A 293 -9.98 -0.85 27.83
C ARG A 293 -9.32 0.41 28.36
N ARG A 294 -8.88 1.25 27.42
CA ARG A 294 -8.18 2.51 27.72
C ARG A 294 -9.09 3.57 28.32
N SER A 295 -8.52 4.46 29.13
CA SER A 295 -9.26 5.53 29.78
C SER A 295 -9.82 6.56 28.79
N PRO A 296 -10.88 7.32 29.17
CA PRO A 296 -11.31 8.51 28.43
C PRO A 296 -10.17 9.53 28.23
N GLU A 297 -9.19 9.57 29.13
CA GLU A 297 -8.06 10.49 29.10
C GLU A 297 -7.15 10.27 27.90
N VAL A 298 -6.76 9.01 27.63
CA VAL A 298 -5.88 8.63 26.51
C VAL A 298 -6.62 8.26 25.22
N SER A 299 -7.96 8.34 25.24
CA SER A 299 -8.83 8.06 24.08
C SER A 299 -9.23 9.31 23.29
N LYS A 300 -8.87 10.51 23.77
CA LYS A 300 -9.17 11.79 23.09
C LYS A 300 -8.41 11.90 21.77
N ASP A 301 -8.96 12.67 20.83
CA ASP A 301 -8.28 13.02 19.58
C ASP A 301 -6.95 13.76 19.78
N SER A 302 -6.76 14.43 20.93
CA SER A 302 -5.53 15.10 21.34
C SER A 302 -4.43 14.13 21.79
N SER A 303 -4.78 12.95 22.30
CA SER A 303 -3.85 12.04 22.98
C SER A 303 -2.82 11.45 22.02
N SER A 304 -1.63 11.19 22.53
CA SER A 304 -0.55 10.53 21.80
C SER A 304 -0.64 9.00 21.91
N SER A 305 0.04 8.30 21.00
CA SER A 305 0.25 6.85 21.15
C SER A 305 1.05 6.50 22.41
N LEU A 306 1.97 7.37 22.83
CA LEU A 306 2.79 7.17 24.01
C LEU A 306 1.95 7.19 25.29
N ASP A 307 0.96 8.08 25.39
CA ASP A 307 0.04 8.18 26.55
C ASP A 307 -0.67 6.83 26.78
N THR A 308 -1.14 6.20 25.69
CA THR A 308 -1.83 4.90 25.75
C THR A 308 -0.86 3.76 26.08
N ILE A 309 0.38 3.80 25.57
CA ILE A 309 1.42 2.82 25.88
C ILE A 309 1.87 2.92 27.35
N GLN A 310 2.01 4.13 27.88
CA GLN A 310 2.35 4.38 29.29
C GLN A 310 1.21 3.96 30.23
N GLU A 311 -0.05 4.22 29.87
CA GLU A 311 -1.20 3.70 30.61
C GLU A 311 -1.19 2.17 30.67
N PHE A 312 -1.02 1.52 29.52
CA PHE A 312 -0.95 0.07 29.42
C PHE A 312 0.21 -0.51 30.26
N ALA A 313 1.40 0.07 30.16
CA ALA A 313 2.59 -0.36 30.91
C ALA A 313 2.43 -0.17 32.44
N ARG A 314 1.66 0.85 32.87
CA ARG A 314 1.33 1.09 34.28
C ARG A 314 0.30 0.09 34.83
N LEU A 315 -0.62 -0.38 33.99
CA LEU A 315 -1.70 -1.30 34.38
C LEU A 315 -1.28 -2.78 34.30
N ASN A 316 -0.30 -3.10 33.46
CA ASN A 316 0.25 -4.45 33.27
C ASN A 316 1.74 -4.43 33.69
N PRO A 317 2.04 -4.35 35.01
CA PRO A 317 3.41 -4.17 35.52
C PRO A 317 4.34 -5.34 35.20
N GLU A 318 3.81 -6.52 34.90
CA GLU A 318 4.55 -7.72 34.50
C GLU A 318 5.21 -7.60 33.13
N VAL A 319 4.76 -6.67 32.26
CA VAL A 319 5.27 -6.52 30.90
C VAL A 319 6.62 -5.79 30.89
N ASP A 320 7.68 -6.43 30.39
CA ASP A 320 9.03 -5.85 30.28
C ASP A 320 9.29 -5.15 28.94
N VAL A 321 8.72 -5.68 27.86
CA VAL A 321 8.94 -5.22 26.48
C VAL A 321 7.61 -5.10 25.77
N ILE A 322 7.35 -3.93 25.17
CA ILE A 322 6.13 -3.68 24.39
C ILE A 322 6.52 -3.48 22.93
N CYS A 323 6.01 -4.35 22.07
CA CYS A 323 5.95 -4.14 20.62
C CYS A 323 4.61 -3.48 20.28
N HIS A 324 4.61 -2.17 20.13
CA HIS A 324 3.50 -1.41 19.59
C HIS A 324 3.40 -1.64 18.08
N ILE A 325 2.31 -2.25 17.62
CA ILE A 325 2.07 -2.56 16.21
C ILE A 325 0.89 -1.73 15.69
N GLN A 326 1.05 -1.04 14.56
CA GLN A 326 -0.03 -0.25 13.98
C GLN A 326 -0.80 -1.05 12.93
N ALA A 327 -2.11 -1.22 13.15
CA ALA A 327 -3.02 -1.88 12.20
C ALA A 327 -3.10 -1.20 10.81
N THR A 328 -2.53 -0.01 10.64
CA THR A 328 -2.40 0.66 9.34
C THR A 328 -1.37 0.05 8.41
N SER A 329 -0.52 -0.88 8.89
CA SER A 329 0.43 -1.64 8.08
C SER A 329 0.04 -3.12 8.07
N PRO A 330 -1.03 -3.52 7.35
CA PRO A 330 -1.56 -4.88 7.36
C PRO A 330 -0.60 -5.91 6.75
N CYS A 331 0.35 -5.47 5.93
CA CYS A 331 1.37 -6.31 5.28
C CYS A 331 2.57 -6.64 6.19
N LEU A 332 2.43 -6.45 7.50
CA LEU A 332 3.42 -6.87 8.46
C LEU A 332 3.49 -8.40 8.54
N HIS A 333 4.66 -8.96 8.25
CA HIS A 333 4.93 -10.40 8.33
C HIS A 333 5.56 -10.83 9.67
N PRO A 334 5.31 -12.07 10.16
CA PRO A 334 5.93 -12.62 11.37
C PRO A 334 7.46 -12.56 11.45
N PHE A 335 8.19 -12.65 10.33
CA PHE A 335 9.67 -12.64 10.36
C PHE A 335 10.24 -11.27 10.78
N HIS A 336 9.65 -10.17 10.30
CA HIS A 336 10.01 -8.81 10.72
C HIS A 336 9.96 -8.65 12.25
N LEU A 337 8.92 -9.21 12.88
CA LEU A 337 8.75 -9.17 14.34
C LEU A 337 9.76 -10.09 15.07
N LYS A 338 10.11 -11.24 14.50
CA LYS A 338 11.14 -12.14 15.05
C LYS A 338 12.51 -11.45 15.09
N GLU A 339 12.94 -10.88 13.97
CA GLU A 339 14.25 -10.23 13.82
C GLU A 339 14.36 -8.94 14.64
N ALA A 340 13.33 -8.08 14.62
CA ALA A 340 13.34 -6.85 15.39
C ALA A 340 13.31 -7.08 16.92
N LEU A 341 12.68 -8.16 17.39
CA LEU A 341 12.76 -8.56 18.81
C LEU A 341 14.15 -9.08 19.18
N GLU A 342 14.83 -9.80 18.29
CA GLU A 342 16.20 -10.29 18.54
C GLU A 342 17.23 -9.16 18.66
N MET A 343 16.97 -7.99 18.06
CA MET A 343 17.75 -6.77 18.30
C MET A 343 17.59 -6.26 19.75
N ILE A 344 16.40 -6.36 20.34
CA ILE A 344 16.16 -6.02 21.76
C ILE A 344 16.77 -7.09 22.68
N THR A 345 16.49 -8.37 22.45
CA THR A 345 16.87 -9.45 23.38
C THR A 345 18.35 -9.80 23.32
N ASN A 346 18.97 -9.78 22.14
CA ASN A 346 20.32 -10.33 21.93
C ASN A 346 21.37 -9.23 21.70
N GLN A 347 20.98 -8.08 21.13
CA GLN A 347 21.91 -7.00 20.75
C GLN A 347 21.87 -5.78 21.69
N GLY A 348 21.05 -5.84 22.74
CA GLY A 348 20.98 -4.83 23.81
C GLY A 348 20.43 -3.47 23.38
N PHE A 349 19.64 -3.41 22.30
CA PHE A 349 18.88 -2.21 21.98
C PHE A 349 17.72 -2.04 22.98
N THR A 350 17.38 -0.79 23.30
CA THR A 350 16.27 -0.45 24.22
C THR A 350 15.03 0.06 23.49
N SER A 351 15.21 0.47 22.22
CA SER A 351 14.17 0.81 21.27
C SER A 351 14.55 0.33 19.86
N VAL A 352 13.60 -0.28 19.14
CA VAL A 352 13.73 -0.70 17.73
C VAL A 352 12.44 -0.37 16.98
N PHE A 353 12.52 0.30 15.83
CA PHE A 353 11.34 0.73 15.07
C PHE A 353 11.47 0.48 13.57
N ALA A 354 10.34 0.29 12.89
CA ALA A 354 10.30 -0.05 11.47
C ALA A 354 10.50 1.18 10.55
N VAL A 355 11.41 1.05 9.58
CA VAL A 355 11.67 2.05 8.53
C VAL A 355 11.61 1.43 7.14
N ALA A 356 11.48 2.28 6.12
CA ALA A 356 11.64 1.95 4.71
C ALA A 356 12.53 3.00 4.03
N ARG A 357 13.26 2.59 3.00
CA ARG A 357 14.17 3.46 2.23
C ARG A 357 13.42 4.19 1.13
N GLN A 358 13.50 5.52 1.11
CA GLN A 358 12.82 6.40 0.14
C GLN A 358 13.84 7.23 -0.63
N HIS A 359 13.62 7.40 -1.94
CA HIS A 359 14.55 8.09 -2.85
C HIS A 359 13.97 9.44 -3.32
N HIS A 360 13.23 10.13 -2.44
CA HIS A 360 12.58 11.40 -2.75
C HIS A 360 13.50 12.61 -2.54
N PHE A 361 13.48 13.53 -3.50
CA PHE A 361 14.13 14.83 -3.37
C PHE A 361 13.27 15.79 -2.56
N ARG A 362 13.84 16.37 -1.49
CA ARG A 362 13.15 17.23 -0.53
C ARG A 362 13.49 18.70 -0.77
N TRP A 363 12.50 19.57 -0.62
CA TRP A 363 12.60 21.00 -0.92
C TRP A 363 12.07 21.90 0.20
N GLN A 364 12.64 23.09 0.31
CA GLN A 364 12.25 24.09 1.30
C GLN A 364 10.90 24.72 0.94
N GLU A 365 9.95 24.65 1.87
CA GLU A 365 8.66 25.36 1.78
C GLU A 365 8.87 26.89 1.75
N VAL A 366 8.22 27.56 0.80
CA VAL A 366 8.21 29.02 0.67
C VAL A 366 6.78 29.53 0.57
N LYS A 367 6.48 30.66 1.24
CA LYS A 367 5.12 31.21 1.27
C LYS A 367 4.68 31.65 -0.14
N LYS A 368 3.52 31.19 -0.60
CA LYS A 368 2.92 31.62 -1.88
C LYS A 368 2.85 33.15 -1.94
N GLY A 369 3.27 33.73 -3.07
CA GLY A 369 3.41 35.18 -3.25
C GLY A 369 4.73 35.79 -2.73
N GLY A 370 5.61 35.00 -2.10
CA GLY A 370 6.95 35.44 -1.74
C GLY A 370 7.89 35.56 -2.96
N SER A 371 8.88 36.46 -2.88
CA SER A 371 9.94 36.62 -3.89
C SER A 371 11.08 35.61 -3.76
N VAL A 372 11.09 34.80 -2.69
CA VAL A 372 12.14 33.83 -2.36
C VAL A 372 11.90 32.53 -3.13
N ALA A 373 12.91 32.08 -3.89
CA ALA A 373 12.90 30.78 -4.54
C ALA A 373 13.12 29.65 -3.53
N THR A 374 12.53 28.48 -3.78
CA THR A 374 12.76 27.28 -2.96
C THR A 374 14.22 26.80 -3.01
N GLN A 375 14.64 25.97 -2.06
CA GLN A 375 16.00 25.43 -1.95
C GLN A 375 15.99 23.90 -1.79
N PRO A 376 16.94 23.17 -2.39
CA PRO A 376 17.07 21.73 -2.23
C PRO A 376 17.56 21.37 -0.81
N LEU A 377 17.09 20.24 -0.28
CA LEU A 377 17.43 19.78 1.09
C LEU A 377 18.21 18.46 1.14
N ASN A 378 18.38 17.77 -0.01
CA ASN A 378 19.14 16.51 -0.13
C ASN A 378 19.69 16.21 -1.53
N LEU A 379 19.81 17.22 -2.40
CA LEU A 379 20.38 17.07 -3.74
C LEU A 379 21.20 18.30 -4.14
N ASP A 380 22.11 18.12 -5.09
CA ASP A 380 22.63 19.19 -5.92
C ASP A 380 21.79 19.25 -7.22
N PRO A 381 21.05 20.34 -7.49
CA PRO A 381 20.30 20.49 -8.74
C PRO A 381 21.17 20.49 -10.00
N SER A 382 22.46 20.80 -9.84
CA SER A 382 23.47 20.77 -10.93
C SER A 382 23.92 19.35 -11.28
N ASN A 383 23.77 18.41 -10.34
CA ASN A 383 24.23 17.02 -10.45
C ASN A 383 23.24 16.07 -9.76
N ARG A 384 22.01 16.04 -10.29
CA ARG A 384 20.89 15.25 -9.78
C ARG A 384 21.17 13.74 -9.96
N PRO A 385 21.32 12.95 -8.88
CA PRO A 385 21.57 11.50 -9.00
C PRO A 385 20.33 10.79 -9.54
N ARG A 386 20.52 9.67 -10.24
CA ARG A 386 19.43 8.71 -10.51
C ARG A 386 19.14 7.91 -9.23
N ARG A 387 18.00 7.20 -9.18
CA ARG A 387 17.59 6.38 -8.02
C ARG A 387 18.68 5.40 -7.56
N GLN A 388 19.41 4.82 -8.51
CA GLN A 388 20.48 3.86 -8.31
C GLN A 388 21.86 4.47 -8.00
N ASP A 389 22.01 5.80 -8.02
CA ASP A 389 23.28 6.49 -7.80
C ASP A 389 23.46 6.99 -6.35
N TRP A 390 22.47 6.77 -5.46
CA TRP A 390 22.53 7.15 -4.04
C TRP A 390 21.67 6.23 -3.16
N ASP A 391 22.03 6.12 -1.87
CA ASP A 391 21.39 5.19 -0.91
C ASP A 391 20.00 5.65 -0.41
N GLY A 392 19.48 6.81 -0.86
CA GLY A 392 18.21 7.37 -0.40
C GLY A 392 18.23 7.86 1.06
N GLU A 393 17.05 7.96 1.67
CA GLU A 393 16.86 8.29 3.09
C GLU A 393 15.97 7.27 3.80
N LEU A 394 16.23 7.01 5.09
CA LEU A 394 15.44 6.09 5.91
C LEU A 394 14.29 6.81 6.61
N CYS A 395 13.07 6.36 6.28
CA CYS A 395 11.80 6.93 6.74
C CYS A 395 11.02 5.93 7.61
N GLU A 396 10.51 6.33 8.77
CA GLU A 396 9.58 5.50 9.56
C GLU A 396 8.36 5.10 8.71
N ASN A 397 8.11 3.80 8.60
CA ASN A 397 6.97 3.26 7.84
C ASN A 397 5.72 3.04 8.72
N GLY A 398 5.86 3.19 10.04
CA GLY A 398 4.76 3.08 11.00
C GLY A 398 4.32 1.66 11.35
N SER A 399 4.98 0.61 10.86
CA SER A 399 4.51 -0.77 11.04
C SER A 399 4.59 -1.24 12.49
N PHE A 400 5.75 -1.09 13.13
CA PHE A 400 5.93 -1.41 14.54
C PHE A 400 7.02 -0.55 15.23
N TYR A 401 6.92 -0.50 16.55
CA TYR A 401 7.86 0.15 17.47
C TYR A 401 7.99 -0.72 18.71
N ILE A 402 9.20 -1.13 19.06
CA ILE A 402 9.50 -1.97 20.21
C ILE A 402 10.24 -1.13 21.24
N TYR A 403 9.77 -1.15 22.48
CA TYR A 403 10.37 -0.42 23.58
C TYR A 403 10.51 -1.31 24.82
N THR A 404 11.61 -1.16 25.54
CA THR A 404 11.70 -1.65 26.93
C THR A 404 10.89 -0.75 27.87
N ARG A 405 10.37 -1.32 28.96
CA ARG A 405 9.69 -0.60 30.05
C ARG A 405 10.45 0.67 30.49
N VAL A 406 11.76 0.55 30.69
CA VAL A 406 12.65 1.65 31.10
C VAL A 406 12.68 2.81 30.10
N THR A 407 12.50 2.53 28.80
CA THR A 407 12.39 3.58 27.76
C THR A 407 11.01 4.24 27.76
N ILE A 408 9.94 3.48 28.03
CA ILE A 408 8.56 3.99 28.10
C ILE A 408 8.37 4.89 29.32
N GLU A 409 8.89 4.48 30.48
CA GLU A 409 8.82 5.23 31.74
C GLU A 409 9.62 6.53 31.69
N LYS A 410 10.64 6.61 30.82
CA LYS A 410 11.38 7.85 30.49
C LYS A 410 10.71 8.69 29.39
N GLY A 411 9.50 8.36 28.96
CA GLY A 411 8.81 9.11 27.90
C GLY A 411 9.54 9.05 26.55
N LEU A 412 10.14 7.90 26.23
CA LEU A 412 11.02 7.71 25.07
C LEU A 412 12.31 8.56 25.09
N GLN A 413 12.75 9.04 26.27
CA GLN A 413 14.00 9.80 26.40
C GLN A 413 15.20 8.90 26.68
N GLY A 414 16.13 8.86 25.72
CA GLY A 414 17.41 8.17 25.84
C GLY A 414 17.33 6.64 25.74
N GLY A 415 18.49 6.03 25.48
CA GLY A 415 18.62 4.59 25.25
C GLY A 415 19.52 4.25 24.07
N LYS A 416 19.61 2.98 23.71
CA LYS A 416 20.29 2.49 22.51
C LYS A 416 19.21 2.21 21.46
N TRP A 417 19.17 3.02 20.41
CA TRP A 417 18.15 2.98 19.35
C TRP A 417 18.68 2.28 18.09
N ALA A 418 17.85 1.51 17.42
CA ALA A 418 18.08 1.06 16.06
C ALA A 418 16.80 1.11 15.23
N TYR A 419 16.97 1.15 13.92
CA TYR A 419 15.88 0.89 12.97
C TYR A 419 15.92 -0.56 12.51
N TYR A 420 14.76 -1.10 12.15
CA TYR A 420 14.63 -2.31 11.35
C TYR A 420 14.14 -1.89 9.96
N GLU A 421 14.92 -2.16 8.92
CA GLU A 421 14.57 -1.81 7.53
C GLU A 421 13.67 -2.89 6.90
N MET A 422 12.45 -2.51 6.53
CA MET A 422 11.51 -3.32 5.77
C MET A 422 11.58 -2.96 4.27
N LEU A 423 11.32 -3.93 3.39
CA LEU A 423 11.18 -3.65 1.97
C LEU A 423 10.00 -2.69 1.71
N PRO A 424 10.03 -1.87 0.64
CA PRO A 424 8.96 -0.92 0.33
C PRO A 424 7.58 -1.58 0.20
N GLU A 425 7.53 -2.79 -0.36
CA GLU A 425 6.31 -3.59 -0.54
C GLU A 425 5.50 -3.74 0.76
N TYR A 426 6.17 -4.06 1.88
CA TYR A 426 5.54 -4.26 3.18
C TYR A 426 5.22 -2.96 3.94
N SER A 427 5.58 -1.80 3.38
CA SER A 427 5.79 -0.59 4.18
C SER A 427 4.71 0.49 4.10
N LEU A 428 3.80 0.50 3.11
CA LEU A 428 2.85 1.63 3.00
C LEU A 428 1.52 1.35 2.27
N GLY A 429 0.62 0.59 2.91
CA GLY A 429 -0.83 0.58 2.60
C GLY A 429 -1.25 -0.02 1.25
N SER A 430 -0.31 -0.37 0.39
CA SER A 430 -0.46 -1.30 -0.71
C SER A 430 -0.60 -2.73 -0.18
N LEU A 431 -1.23 -3.61 -0.97
CA LEU A 431 -1.20 -5.04 -0.71
C LEU A 431 0.16 -5.57 -1.14
N ALA A 432 1.07 -5.76 -0.19
CA ALA A 432 2.10 -6.77 -0.34
C ALA A 432 1.39 -8.12 -0.47
N TRP A 433 1.19 -8.53 -1.70
CA TRP A 433 1.47 -9.91 -2.05
C TRP A 433 2.94 -10.10 -1.69
N ASP A 434 3.23 -11.03 -0.78
CA ASP A 434 4.49 -11.75 -0.91
C ASP A 434 4.57 -12.30 -2.34
N LYS A 435 5.76 -12.63 -2.84
CA LYS A 435 5.83 -13.64 -3.90
C LYS A 435 5.04 -14.84 -3.39
N PRO A 436 3.92 -15.24 -4.03
CA PRO A 436 3.12 -16.32 -3.49
C PRO A 436 4.02 -17.54 -3.29
N GLU A 437 3.92 -18.22 -2.16
CA GLU A 437 4.26 -19.64 -2.14
C GLU A 437 3.38 -20.25 -3.23
N VAL A 438 4.02 -20.66 -4.33
CA VAL A 438 3.36 -20.56 -5.64
C VAL A 438 2.15 -21.48 -5.66
N VAL A 439 0.96 -20.88 -5.70
CA VAL A 439 -0.30 -21.61 -5.81
C VAL A 439 -0.26 -22.32 -7.16
N ARG A 440 0.11 -23.59 -7.15
CA ARG A 440 0.19 -24.47 -8.33
C ARG A 440 -1.18 -25.03 -8.68
N LEU A 441 -2.10 -25.07 -7.72
CA LEU A 441 -3.47 -25.57 -7.89
C LEU A 441 -4.50 -24.63 -7.23
N LEU A 442 -5.48 -24.17 -7.99
CA LEU A 442 -6.70 -23.53 -7.50
C LEU A 442 -7.89 -24.46 -7.69
N LEU A 443 -8.56 -24.76 -6.59
CA LEU A 443 -9.81 -25.51 -6.53
C LEU A 443 -10.96 -24.53 -6.28
N CYS A 444 -11.89 -24.40 -7.23
CA CYS A 444 -12.90 -23.34 -7.21
C CYS A 444 -14.31 -23.91 -7.44
N ASN A 445 -15.16 -23.84 -6.43
CA ASN A 445 -16.58 -24.21 -6.51
C ASN A 445 -17.30 -23.32 -7.54
N ILE A 446 -18.19 -23.91 -8.34
CA ILE A 446 -18.96 -23.16 -9.35
C ILE A 446 -20.15 -22.45 -8.69
N SER A 447 -20.86 -23.13 -7.79
CA SER A 447 -21.96 -22.49 -7.03
C SER A 447 -21.41 -21.58 -5.93
N GLY A 448 -22.09 -20.46 -5.70
CA GLY A 448 -21.77 -19.41 -4.73
C GLY A 448 -20.45 -18.63 -4.94
N CYS A 449 -19.52 -19.19 -5.70
CA CYS A 449 -18.17 -18.70 -5.93
C CYS A 449 -17.96 -18.16 -7.36
N LEU A 450 -18.46 -18.84 -8.39
CA LEU A 450 -18.53 -18.31 -9.76
C LEU A 450 -19.94 -17.83 -10.16
N THR A 451 -20.97 -18.32 -9.47
CA THR A 451 -22.34 -17.76 -9.51
C THR A 451 -22.58 -16.83 -8.33
N ASP A 452 -23.50 -15.87 -8.47
CA ASP A 452 -23.86 -14.93 -7.40
C ASP A 452 -24.83 -15.52 -6.34
N GLY A 453 -24.87 -16.86 -6.23
CA GLY A 453 -25.78 -17.58 -5.34
C GLY A 453 -27.27 -17.46 -5.70
N ARG A 454 -27.61 -16.90 -6.87
CA ARG A 454 -28.99 -16.65 -7.30
C ARG A 454 -29.45 -17.60 -8.39
N VAL A 455 -30.51 -18.34 -8.09
CA VAL A 455 -31.33 -19.07 -9.07
C VAL A 455 -32.57 -18.21 -9.38
N LEU A 456 -32.76 -17.87 -10.65
CA LEU A 456 -33.99 -17.26 -11.15
C LEU A 456 -34.91 -18.36 -11.69
N ILE A 457 -36.05 -18.60 -11.05
CA ILE A 457 -37.02 -19.63 -11.44
C ILE A 457 -38.19 -18.95 -12.18
N SER A 458 -38.50 -19.42 -13.39
CA SER A 458 -39.61 -18.93 -14.20
C SER A 458 -40.95 -19.58 -13.82
N VAL A 459 -42.06 -19.00 -14.27
CA VAL A 459 -43.41 -19.57 -14.04
C VAL A 459 -43.61 -20.90 -14.80
N SER A 460 -42.81 -21.17 -15.83
CA SER A 460 -42.73 -22.46 -16.54
C SER A 460 -41.84 -23.50 -15.82
N GLY A 461 -41.16 -23.14 -14.74
CA GLY A 461 -40.19 -23.99 -14.05
C GLY A 461 -38.82 -24.05 -14.71
N GLU A 462 -38.48 -23.07 -15.56
CA GLU A 462 -37.12 -22.93 -16.11
C GLU A 462 -36.24 -22.19 -15.12
N GLU A 463 -35.03 -22.71 -14.88
CA GLU A 463 -34.10 -22.17 -13.88
C GLU A 463 -32.89 -21.53 -14.57
N MET A 464 -32.48 -20.35 -14.11
CA MET A 464 -31.38 -19.56 -14.69
C MET A 464 -30.42 -19.07 -13.60
N VAL A 465 -29.14 -19.35 -13.82
CA VAL A 465 -28.00 -18.89 -13.00
C VAL A 465 -27.07 -18.00 -13.84
N SER A 466 -26.30 -17.13 -13.19
CA SER A 466 -25.41 -16.15 -13.85
C SER A 466 -23.95 -16.30 -13.42
N VAL A 467 -23.01 -15.94 -14.30
CA VAL A 467 -21.54 -15.94 -14.05
C VAL A 467 -20.90 -14.72 -14.71
N ASN A 468 -19.82 -14.17 -14.15
CA ASN A 468 -19.15 -13.01 -14.77
C ASN A 468 -18.13 -13.43 -15.84
N THR A 469 -18.05 -12.68 -16.93
CA THR A 469 -16.98 -12.87 -17.94
C THR A 469 -15.62 -12.44 -17.41
N ARG A 470 -15.56 -11.55 -16.41
CA ARG A 470 -14.32 -11.18 -15.72
C ARG A 470 -13.68 -12.36 -15.00
N ASP A 471 -14.48 -13.18 -14.32
CA ASP A 471 -13.98 -14.31 -13.52
C ASP A 471 -13.39 -15.37 -14.44
N THR A 472 -14.04 -15.63 -15.59
CA THR A 472 -13.48 -16.49 -16.66
C THR A 472 -12.21 -15.93 -17.31
N MET A 473 -11.94 -14.62 -17.20
CA MET A 473 -10.68 -14.01 -17.62
C MET A 473 -9.61 -14.15 -16.52
N GLY A 474 -9.97 -13.96 -15.25
CA GLY A 474 -9.07 -14.17 -14.11
C GLY A 474 -8.53 -15.60 -14.06
N ILE A 475 -9.39 -16.60 -14.26
CA ILE A 475 -9.00 -18.01 -14.41
C ILE A 475 -7.97 -18.18 -15.55
N ARG A 476 -8.22 -17.57 -16.71
CA ARG A 476 -7.29 -17.59 -17.86
C ARG A 476 -5.99 -16.81 -17.65
N MET A 477 -5.94 -15.91 -16.67
CA MET A 477 -4.70 -15.22 -16.26
C MET A 477 -3.90 -16.14 -15.34
N LEU A 478 -4.53 -16.74 -14.32
CA LEU A 478 -3.89 -17.73 -13.44
C LEU A 478 -3.26 -18.89 -14.23
N GLN A 479 -3.99 -19.44 -15.21
CA GLN A 479 -3.48 -20.49 -16.11
C GLN A 479 -2.26 -20.09 -16.94
N ARG A 480 -2.03 -18.79 -17.20
CA ARG A 480 -0.84 -18.31 -17.93
C ARG A 480 0.39 -18.22 -17.04
N GLU A 481 0.18 -17.91 -15.76
CA GLU A 481 1.23 -17.90 -14.73
C GLU A 481 1.54 -19.32 -14.20
N GLY A 482 0.99 -20.37 -14.83
CA GLY A 482 1.26 -21.78 -14.50
C GLY A 482 0.39 -22.39 -13.40
N VAL A 483 -0.66 -21.69 -12.96
CA VAL A 483 -1.62 -22.20 -11.97
C VAL A 483 -2.61 -23.17 -12.64
N GLU A 484 -2.64 -24.43 -12.20
CA GLU A 484 -3.71 -25.36 -12.56
C GLU A 484 -5.02 -24.91 -11.90
N VAL A 485 -6.13 -24.90 -12.64
CA VAL A 485 -7.45 -24.53 -12.10
C VAL A 485 -8.44 -25.65 -12.37
N ILE A 486 -9.02 -26.20 -11.31
CA ILE A 486 -10.08 -27.22 -11.36
C ILE A 486 -11.36 -26.59 -10.82
N LEU A 487 -12.43 -26.74 -11.58
CA LEU A 487 -13.77 -26.29 -11.19
C LEU A 487 -14.49 -27.41 -10.44
N ILE A 488 -14.96 -27.10 -9.24
CA ILE A 488 -15.68 -28.03 -8.37
C ILE A 488 -17.19 -27.85 -8.57
N SER A 489 -17.89 -28.97 -8.68
CA SER A 489 -19.34 -29.06 -8.61
C SER A 489 -19.70 -29.90 -7.39
N SER A 490 -20.66 -29.43 -6.59
CA SER A 490 -21.28 -30.28 -5.57
C SER A 490 -22.00 -31.47 -6.24
N SER A 491 -22.18 -32.56 -5.49
CA SER A 491 -22.97 -33.72 -5.93
C SER A 491 -24.48 -33.54 -5.69
N GLU A 492 -24.90 -32.48 -4.98
CA GLU A 492 -26.32 -32.21 -4.66
C GLU A 492 -26.96 -31.06 -5.49
N ASP A 493 -26.23 -30.45 -6.43
CA ASP A 493 -26.74 -29.40 -7.34
C ASP A 493 -26.86 -29.94 -8.80
N PRO A 494 -28.08 -30.18 -9.32
CA PRO A 494 -28.30 -30.63 -10.69
C PRO A 494 -28.09 -29.54 -11.75
N GLN A 495 -28.19 -28.26 -11.39
CA GLN A 495 -28.09 -27.14 -12.32
C GLN A 495 -26.64 -26.89 -12.73
N THR A 496 -25.69 -27.12 -11.81
CA THR A 496 -24.27 -26.85 -12.06
C THR A 496 -23.76 -27.55 -13.32
N LYS A 497 -24.20 -28.79 -13.61
CA LYS A 497 -23.59 -29.60 -14.68
C LYS A 497 -23.61 -28.93 -16.06
N ALA A 498 -24.77 -28.40 -16.47
CA ALA A 498 -24.92 -27.73 -17.76
C ALA A 498 -24.28 -26.32 -17.82
N LEU A 499 -23.93 -25.76 -16.66
CA LEU A 499 -23.08 -24.56 -16.54
C LEU A 499 -21.59 -24.94 -16.55
N ALA A 500 -21.20 -26.00 -15.86
CA ALA A 500 -19.85 -26.51 -15.74
C ALA A 500 -19.28 -26.95 -17.09
N ASP A 501 -20.06 -27.67 -17.91
CA ASP A 501 -19.70 -28.00 -19.29
C ASP A 501 -19.36 -26.73 -20.10
N LYS A 502 -20.15 -25.66 -19.94
CA LYS A 502 -19.94 -24.37 -20.62
C LYS A 502 -18.78 -23.57 -20.03
N LEU A 503 -18.51 -23.68 -18.73
CA LEU A 503 -17.37 -23.05 -18.07
C LEU A 503 -16.07 -23.75 -18.47
N SER A 504 -16.02 -25.08 -18.49
CA SER A 504 -14.90 -25.87 -18.99
C SER A 504 -14.59 -25.53 -20.45
N GLN A 505 -15.60 -25.50 -21.33
CA GLN A 505 -15.42 -25.06 -22.73
C GLN A 505 -14.92 -23.60 -22.87
N ARG A 506 -15.18 -22.73 -21.88
CA ARG A 506 -14.75 -21.31 -21.89
C ARG A 506 -13.40 -21.08 -21.23
N THR A 507 -12.99 -21.90 -20.27
CA THR A 507 -11.78 -21.70 -19.46
C THR A 507 -10.70 -22.75 -19.72
N GLY A 508 -11.04 -23.89 -20.31
CA GLY A 508 -10.14 -25.04 -20.44
C GLY A 508 -9.90 -25.81 -19.13
N CYS A 509 -10.59 -25.48 -18.04
CA CYS A 509 -10.44 -26.16 -16.76
C CYS A 509 -11.02 -27.58 -16.78
N GLU A 510 -10.40 -28.47 -16.00
CA GLU A 510 -11.05 -29.70 -15.55
C GLU A 510 -12.27 -29.34 -14.68
N VAL A 511 -13.34 -30.13 -14.79
CA VAL A 511 -14.49 -30.08 -13.87
C VAL A 511 -14.51 -31.38 -13.08
N ARG A 512 -14.56 -31.30 -11.75
CA ARG A 512 -14.80 -32.46 -10.90
C ARG A 512 -16.06 -32.28 -10.07
N GLN A 513 -16.82 -33.36 -9.95
CA GLN A 513 -17.96 -33.45 -9.06
C GLN A 513 -17.51 -34.18 -7.80
N LEU A 514 -17.55 -33.50 -6.65
CA LEU A 514 -17.04 -34.06 -5.39
C LEU A 514 -18.16 -34.69 -4.55
N GLY A 515 -17.79 -35.69 -3.75
CA GLY A 515 -18.67 -36.38 -2.82
C GLY A 515 -18.89 -35.61 -1.52
N LYS A 516 -18.98 -36.35 -0.41
CA LYS A 516 -19.21 -35.79 0.94
C LYS A 516 -17.93 -35.69 1.79
N ASP A 517 -16.83 -36.24 1.30
CA ASP A 517 -15.49 -36.10 1.89
C ASP A 517 -14.63 -35.22 0.97
N ILE A 518 -15.05 -33.96 0.83
CA ILE A 518 -14.37 -32.98 -0.02
C ILE A 518 -12.88 -32.89 0.39
N GLN A 519 -12.58 -32.88 1.69
CA GLN A 519 -11.19 -32.79 2.16
C GLN A 519 -10.35 -34.03 1.77
N GLY A 520 -10.90 -35.24 1.87
CA GLY A 520 -10.24 -36.46 1.42
C GLY A 520 -10.01 -36.49 -0.09
N GLU A 521 -11.00 -36.06 -0.88
CA GLU A 521 -10.90 -35.98 -2.35
C GLU A 521 -9.93 -34.89 -2.81
N VAL A 522 -9.91 -33.72 -2.15
CA VAL A 522 -8.92 -32.65 -2.34
C VAL A 522 -7.53 -33.17 -2.04
N LYS A 523 -7.33 -33.81 -0.88
CA LYS A 523 -6.02 -34.33 -0.49
C LYS A 523 -5.50 -35.36 -1.50
N ALA A 524 -6.35 -36.28 -1.97
CA ALA A 524 -5.95 -37.26 -3.00
C ALA A 524 -5.45 -36.56 -4.28
N MET A 525 -6.08 -35.45 -4.70
CA MET A 525 -5.63 -34.65 -5.85
C MET A 525 -4.30 -33.93 -5.63
N MET A 526 -3.90 -33.70 -4.38
CA MET A 526 -2.59 -33.12 -4.00
C MET A 526 -1.51 -34.20 -3.93
N ASP A 527 -1.82 -35.33 -3.29
CA ASP A 527 -0.94 -36.51 -3.22
C ASP A 527 -0.60 -37.01 -4.65
N ASP A 528 -1.58 -36.98 -5.59
CA ASP A 528 -1.39 -37.27 -7.03
C ASP A 528 -0.43 -36.29 -7.76
N ARG A 529 -0.18 -35.09 -7.21
CA ARG A 529 0.52 -33.97 -7.87
C ARG A 529 1.83 -33.55 -7.20
N ASP A 530 2.20 -34.19 -6.09
CA ASP A 530 3.32 -33.79 -5.22
C ASP A 530 3.21 -32.30 -4.82
N LEU A 531 2.10 -31.99 -4.12
CA LEU A 531 1.71 -30.66 -3.63
C LEU A 531 1.54 -30.62 -2.11
N ASP A 532 2.13 -29.61 -1.48
CA ASP A 532 1.84 -29.26 -0.08
C ASP A 532 0.63 -28.31 0.01
N TRP A 533 -0.07 -28.24 1.15
CA TRP A 533 -1.29 -27.43 1.31
C TRP A 533 -1.08 -25.94 1.01
N LYS A 534 0.12 -25.42 1.28
CA LYS A 534 0.52 -24.03 0.95
C LYS A 534 0.56 -23.72 -0.56
N GLU A 535 0.68 -24.75 -1.40
CA GLU A 535 0.71 -24.63 -2.88
C GLU A 535 -0.71 -24.74 -3.48
N VAL A 536 -1.75 -24.85 -2.64
CA VAL A 536 -3.13 -25.12 -3.03
C VAL A 536 -4.07 -24.06 -2.46
N ALA A 537 -4.82 -23.40 -3.34
CA ALA A 537 -5.90 -22.51 -2.95
C ALA A 537 -7.25 -23.23 -3.09
N TYR A 538 -8.10 -23.13 -2.06
CA TYR A 538 -9.48 -23.60 -2.11
C TYR A 538 -10.45 -22.41 -2.03
N MET A 539 -11.45 -22.39 -2.90
CA MET A 539 -12.50 -21.37 -2.98
C MET A 539 -13.86 -22.05 -3.03
N GLY A 540 -14.63 -21.89 -1.95
CA GLY A 540 -15.93 -22.50 -1.73
C GLY A 540 -16.86 -21.59 -0.92
N ASP A 541 -18.16 -21.92 -0.87
CA ASP A 541 -19.21 -21.11 -0.24
C ASP A 541 -19.99 -21.82 0.87
N ASP A 542 -20.06 -23.15 0.84
CA ASP A 542 -21.01 -23.92 1.64
C ASP A 542 -20.42 -24.52 2.94
N ALA A 543 -21.24 -25.29 3.67
CA ALA A 543 -20.81 -25.93 4.91
C ALA A 543 -19.83 -27.12 4.70
N PRO A 544 -20.03 -28.01 3.72
CA PRO A 544 -18.99 -28.96 3.26
C PRO A 544 -17.64 -28.33 2.91
N ASP A 545 -17.61 -27.17 2.26
CA ASP A 545 -16.37 -26.46 1.88
C ASP A 545 -15.53 -26.03 3.09
N VAL A 546 -16.14 -25.84 4.27
CA VAL A 546 -15.48 -25.30 5.49
C VAL A 546 -14.26 -26.10 5.92
N ASP A 547 -14.27 -27.43 5.83
CA ASP A 547 -13.13 -28.25 6.28
C ASP A 547 -11.88 -28.08 5.38
N CYS A 548 -12.05 -27.65 4.12
CA CYS A 548 -10.95 -27.24 3.23
C CYS A 548 -10.50 -25.78 3.44
N LEU A 549 -11.30 -24.97 4.17
CA LEU A 549 -11.04 -23.55 4.44
C LEU A 549 -10.48 -23.27 5.85
N ARG A 550 -10.28 -24.31 6.69
CA ARG A 550 -9.75 -24.15 8.06
C ARG A 550 -8.22 -24.05 8.07
N PRO A 551 -7.62 -22.98 8.64
CA PRO A 551 -6.19 -22.94 8.89
C PRO A 551 -5.81 -23.99 9.95
N GLY A 552 -4.88 -24.88 9.63
CA GLY A 552 -4.51 -26.02 10.47
C GLY A 552 -3.86 -27.20 9.76
N TRP A 553 -3.88 -27.23 8.42
CA TRP A 553 -3.13 -28.15 7.58
C TRP A 553 -2.33 -27.31 6.58
N GLY A 554 -1.02 -27.15 6.84
CA GLY A 554 -0.18 -26.07 6.30
C GLY A 554 0.08 -25.01 7.36
#